data_AF-M0L665-F1
#
_entry.id   AF-M0L665-F1
#
_cell.length_a   1.000
_cell.length_b   1.000
_cell.length_c   1.000
_cell.angle_alpha   90.00
_cell.angle_beta   90.00
_cell.angle_gamma   90.00
#
_symmetry.space_group_name_H-M   'P 1'
#
loop_
_entity.id
_entity.type
_entity.pdbx_description
1 polymer ?
#
loop_
_entity_poly.entity_id
_entity_poly.type
_entity_poly.pdbx_seq_one_letter_code
_entity_poly.pdbx_strand_id
1 'polypeptide(L)' 'MKVCLACDWFASADDGATETERSRLAVEHFVETGHAIDTRESAGRPTPPSVCAELLVRELSPSADPTA' A
#
# COMPACT_ATOMS: atom_id res chain seq x y z
N MET A 1 -7.09 -3.17 4.97
CA MET A 1 -7.59 -3.17 6.36
C MET A 1 -7.39 -1.78 6.93
N LYS A 2 -8.30 -1.27 7.76
CA LYS A 2 -8.15 0.00 8.48
C LYS A 2 -8.07 -0.33 9.96
N VAL A 3 -7.10 0.22 10.68
CA VAL A 3 -6.88 -0.05 12.10
C VAL A 3 -6.64 1.25 12.87
N CYS A 4 -7.26 1.39 14.03
CA CYS A 4 -7.00 2.51 14.93
C CYS A 4 -5.69 2.27 15.69
N LEU A 5 -4.89 3.33 15.85
CA LEU A 5 -3.61 3.25 16.58
C LEU A 5 -3.74 3.54 18.08
N ALA A 6 -4.91 3.99 18.53
CA ALA A 6 -5.16 4.40 19.92
C ALA A 6 -6.15 3.49 20.66
N CYS A 7 -6.94 2.68 19.94
CA CYS A 7 -7.88 1.72 20.52
C CYS A 7 -8.03 0.48 19.64
N ASP A 8 -8.80 -0.51 20.11
CA ASP A 8 -8.99 -1.80 19.44
C ASP A 8 -9.97 -1.78 18.25
N TRP A 9 -10.23 -0.60 17.68
CA TRP A 9 -11.11 -0.49 16.51
C TRP A 9 -10.42 -0.91 15.22
N PHE A 10 -11.09 -1.71 14.40
CA PHE A 10 -10.63 -2.11 13.07
C PHE A 10 -11.80 -2.35 12.10
N ALA A 11 -11.51 -2.22 10.80
CA ALA A 11 -12.42 -2.58 9.72
C ALA A 11 -11.67 -3.42 8.66
N SER A 12 -12.13 -4.65 8.42
CA SER A 12 -11.51 -5.57 7.46
C SER A 12 -12.39 -5.79 6.22
N ALA A 13 -11.75 -6.27 5.14
CA ALA A 13 -12.48 -6.77 3.97
C ALA A 13 -13.13 -8.14 4.25
N ASP A 14 -12.67 -8.86 5.28
CA ASP A 14 -13.24 -10.13 5.73
C ASP A 14 -14.71 -9.99 6.18
N ASP A 15 -15.08 -8.78 6.61
CA ASP A 15 -16.44 -8.43 7.02
C ASP A 15 -17.38 -8.18 5.82
N GLY A 16 -16.92 -8.42 4.58
CA GLY A 16 -17.67 -8.18 3.35
C GLY A 16 -17.77 -6.71 2.94
N ALA A 17 -17.13 -5.81 3.70
CA ALA A 17 -17.12 -4.38 3.42
C ALA A 17 -16.17 -4.03 2.27
N THR A 18 -16.67 -3.21 1.33
CA THR A 18 -15.87 -2.63 0.24
C THR A 18 -14.77 -1.71 0.77
N GLU A 19 -13.80 -1.38 -0.07
CA GLU A 19 -12.78 -0.39 0.31
C GLU A 19 -13.41 0.96 0.68
N THR A 20 -14.36 1.43 -0.12
CA THR A 20 -15.08 2.69 0.12
C THR A 20 -15.78 2.69 1.47
N GLU A 21 -16.48 1.61 1.82
CA GLU A 21 -17.17 1.49 3.12
C GLU A 21 -16.19 1.49 4.28
N ARG A 22 -15.10 0.73 4.19
CA ARG A 22 -14.05 0.71 5.23
C ARG A 22 -13.40 2.09 5.38
N SER A 23 -13.15 2.79 4.26
CA SER A 23 -12.62 4.15 4.27
C SER A 23 -13.61 5.15 4.87
N ARG A 24 -14.91 5.01 4.61
CA ARG A 24 -15.96 5.83 5.25
C ARG A 24 -15.99 5.61 6.76
N LEU A 25 -16.02 4.36 7.21
CA LEU A 25 -16.04 4.00 8.63
C LEU A 25 -14.78 4.51 9.37
N ALA A 26 -13.61 4.47 8.71
CA ALA A 26 -12.38 5.03 9.26
C ALA A 26 -12.46 6.56 9.45
N VAL A 27 -13.04 7.28 8.49
CA VAL A 27 -13.23 8.74 8.61
C VAL A 27 -14.23 9.06 9.71
N GLU A 28 -15.34 8.33 9.80
CA GLU A 28 -16.32 8.50 10.87
C GLU A 28 -15.67 8.29 12.25
N HIS A 29 -14.90 7.21 12.43
CA HIS A 29 -14.16 6.96 13.67
C HIS A 29 -13.17 8.09 14.01
N PHE A 30 -12.39 8.55 13.03
CA PHE A 30 -11.46 9.66 13.23
C PHE A 30 -12.18 10.94 13.66
N VAL A 31 -13.31 11.27 13.04
CA VAL A 31 -14.09 12.47 13.36
C VAL A 31 -14.69 12.38 14.77
N GLU A 32 -15.17 11.21 15.18
CA GLU A 32 -15.79 11.00 16.49
C GLU A 32 -14.79 10.96 17.63
N THR A 33 -13.61 10.38 17.41
CA THR A 33 -12.64 10.08 18.48
C THR A 33 -11.36 10.91 18.43
N GLY A 34 -11.04 11.49 17.26
CA GLY A 34 -9.75 12.12 16.99
C GLY A 34 -8.58 11.13 16.87
N HIS A 35 -8.85 9.81 16.84
CA HIS A 35 -7.79 8.81 16.79
C HIS A 35 -7.22 8.60 15.39
N ALA A 36 -5.90 8.53 15.29
CA ALA A 36 -5.21 8.23 14.04
C ALA A 36 -5.51 6.80 13.55
N ILE A 37 -5.84 6.68 12.26
CA ILE A 37 -6.13 5.42 11.59
C ILE A 37 -4.99 5.09 10.62
N ASP A 38 -4.48 3.86 10.70
CA ASP A 38 -3.54 3.30 9.73
C ASP A 38 -4.27 2.45 8.70
N THR A 39 -3.83 2.53 7.44
CA THR A 39 -4.34 1.69 6.36
C THR A 39 -3.34 0.60 6.07
N ARG A 40 -3.63 -0.62 6.57
CA ARG A 40 -2.87 -1.82 6.26
C ARG A 40 -3.45 -2.49 5.03
N GLU A 41 -2.97 -2.09 3.86
CA GLU A 41 -3.17 -2.84 2.64
C GLU A 41 -2.00 -3.84 2.56
N SER A 42 -2.28 -5.12 2.32
CA SER A 42 -1.23 -6.03 1.86
C SER A 42 -0.81 -5.49 0.50
N ALA A 43 0.25 -4.69 0.47
CA ALA A 43 0.82 -4.18 -0.76
C ALA A 43 1.24 -5.40 -1.59
N GLY A 44 0.42 -5.78 -2.56
CA GLY A 44 0.99 -6.30 -3.79
C GLY A 44 2.07 -5.29 -4.18
N ARG A 45 3.31 -5.77 -4.32
CA ARG A 45 4.48 -4.97 -4.73
C ARG A 45 4.01 -3.92 -5.73
N PRO A 46 4.27 -2.61 -5.51
CA PRO A 46 3.89 -1.59 -6.48
C PRO A 46 4.41 -2.04 -7.85
N THR A 47 3.52 -2.38 -8.77
CA THR A 47 3.94 -2.81 -10.10
C THR A 47 4.49 -1.55 -10.76
N PRO A 48 5.81 -1.48 -11.04
CA PRO A 48 6.34 -0.33 -11.74
C PRO A 48 5.60 -0.20 -13.07
N PRO A 49 5.26 1.02 -13.51
CA PRO A 49 4.60 1.20 -14.80
C PRO A 49 5.49 0.61 -15.89
N SER A 50 4.89 0.03 -16.94
CA SER A 50 5.62 -0.72 -17.99
C SER A 50 6.76 0.08 -18.64
N VAL A 51 6.65 1.40 -18.67
CA VAL A 51 7.71 2.33 -19.12
C VAL A 51 9.01 2.20 -18.31
N CYS A 52 8.95 1.81 -17.04
CA CYS A 52 10.11 1.60 -16.19
C CYS A 52 10.78 0.23 -16.38
N ALA A 53 10.14 -0.71 -17.08
CA ALA A 53 10.72 -2.04 -17.32
C ALA A 53 11.94 -1.97 -18.25
N GLU A 54 11.88 -1.12 -19.27
CA GLU A 54 12.96 -0.93 -20.26
C GLU A 54 14.19 -0.19 -19.71
N LEU A 55 14.00 0.68 -18.71
CA LEU A 55 15.07 1.45 -18.08
C LEU A 55 15.95 0.58 -17.15
N LEU A 56 15.37 -0.43 -16.52
CA LEU A 56 16.08 -1.30 -15.57
C LEU A 56 17.07 -2.25 -16.25
N VAL A 57 16.80 -2.67 -17.49
CA VAL A 57 17.67 -3.62 -18.22
C VAL A 57 18.94 -2.94 -18.75
N ARG A 58 18.86 -1.67 -19.14
CA ARG A 58 19.99 -0.95 -19.78
C ARG A 58 21.00 -0.40 -18.78
N GLU A 59 20.57 -0.02 -17.57
CA GLU A 59 21.44 0.57 -16.54
C GLU A 59 22.11 -0.46 -15.63
N LEU A 60 21.58 -1.69 -15.55
CA LEU A 60 22.08 -2.76 -14.67
C LEU A 60 22.88 -3.86 -15.40
N SER A 61 23.16 -3.68 -16.69
CA SER A 61 24.12 -4.51 -17.41
C SER A 61 25.46 -3.78 -17.44
N PRO A 62 26.35 -3.96 -16.42
CA PRO A 62 27.72 -3.49 -16.56
C PRO A 62 28.30 -4.19 -17.78
N SER A 63 28.75 -3.42 -18.77
CA SER A 63 29.44 -3.96 -19.94
C SER A 63 30.53 -4.91 -19.45
N ALA A 64 30.40 -6.19 -19.81
CA ALA A 64 31.49 -7.14 -19.65
C ALA A 64 32.67 -6.59 -20.47
N ASP A 65 33.66 -6.04 -19.79
CA ASP A 65 34.92 -5.60 -20.37
C ASP A 65 35.62 -6.82 -20.99
N PRO A 66 35.81 -6.90 -22.32
CA PRO A 66 36.64 -7.93 -22.91
C PRO A 66 38.06 -7.38 -23.05
N THR A 67 38.84 -7.39 -21.98
CA THR A 67 40.30 -7.27 -22.10
C THR A 67 40.98 -8.12 -21.03
N ALA A 68 41.31 -9.36 -21.43
CA ALA A 68 42.40 -10.16 -20.89
C ALA A 68 43.00 -10.97 -22.04
#